data_AF-A0A2A2F418-F1
#
_entry.id   AF-A0A2A2F418-F1
#
_cell.length_a   1.000
_cell.length_b   1.000
_cell.length_c   1.000
_cell.angle_alpha   90.00
_cell.angle_beta   90.00
_cell.angle_gamma   90.00
#
_symmetry.space_group_name_H-M   'P 1'
#
loop_
_entity.id
_entity.type
_entity.pdbx_description
1 polymer ?
#
loop_
_entity_poly.entity_id
_entity_poly.type
_entity_poly.pdbx_seq_one_letter_code
_entity_poly.pdbx_strand_id
1 'polypeptide(L)'
;MQWISDHAPAINAIAGVLTLFVWLFYAQLLYNGYIRQRRARLIINRGQGKDIDSLCLISNMSAEAIFIQHIVVRIETSQEPLLLDVSDYQQSNDDGQTEYRSHQGPLSSGGYLHIGTFQALIERVAEAYDIQLDGHRPTAELTFKAIELRVIAIYGSEDRPVGARRRFLLDDDGDACSITPAQIDTQRLASRRDRRLVKQWMRNLE
;
A
#
# COMPACT_ATOMS: atom_id res chain seq x y z
N MET A 1 27.01 62.39 2.30
CA MET A 1 25.60 62.13 2.67
C MET A 1 24.63 62.25 1.49
N GLN A 2 24.83 63.13 0.50
CA GLN A 2 23.91 63.29 -0.66
C GLN A 2 23.77 62.05 -1.56
N TRP A 3 24.83 61.27 -1.76
CA TRP A 3 24.79 60.09 -2.66
C TRP A 3 23.76 59.02 -2.24
N ILE A 4 23.65 58.76 -0.93
CA ILE A 4 22.68 57.81 -0.37
C ILE A 4 21.25 58.33 -0.53
N SER A 5 21.05 59.65 -0.42
CA SER A 5 19.75 60.29 -0.63
C SER A 5 19.28 60.17 -2.08
N ASP A 6 20.17 60.37 -3.05
CA ASP A 6 19.84 60.31 -4.48
C ASP A 6 19.53 58.88 -4.97
N HIS A 7 20.17 57.87 -4.36
CA HIS A 7 19.97 56.45 -4.71
C HIS A 7 19.06 55.70 -3.73
N ALA A 8 18.53 56.36 -2.69
CA ALA A 8 17.62 55.76 -1.71
C ALA A 8 16.41 55.03 -2.34
N PRO A 9 15.78 55.53 -3.43
CA PRO A 9 14.68 54.80 -4.07
C PRO A 9 15.13 53.47 -4.67
N ALA A 10 16.29 53.44 -5.31
CA ALA A 10 16.86 52.22 -5.91
C ALA A 10 17.29 51.22 -4.84
N ILE A 11 17.92 51.69 -3.76
CA ILE A 11 18.32 50.85 -2.63
C ILE A 11 17.09 50.23 -1.96
N ASN A 12 16.03 51.01 -1.72
CA ASN A 12 14.78 50.50 -1.17
C ASN A 12 14.08 49.51 -2.10
N ALA A 13 14.09 49.74 -3.42
CA ALA A 13 13.55 48.80 -4.39
C ALA A 13 14.29 47.46 -4.35
N ILE A 14 15.62 47.49 -4.31
CA ILE A 14 16.46 46.28 -4.18
C ILE A 14 16.20 45.58 -2.84
N ALA A 15 16.15 46.32 -1.73
CA ALA A 15 15.84 45.77 -0.41
C ALA A 15 14.45 45.12 -0.38
N GLY A 16 13.46 45.72 -1.04
CA GLY A 16 12.12 45.16 -1.20
C GLY A 16 12.12 43.84 -1.99
N VAL A 17 12.82 43.79 -3.12
CA VAL A 17 12.98 42.56 -3.92
C VAL A 17 13.71 41.46 -3.13
N LEU A 18 14.77 41.80 -2.41
CA LEU A 18 15.48 40.84 -1.54
C LEU A 18 14.58 40.30 -0.43
N THR A 19 13.78 41.17 0.20
CA THR A 19 12.81 40.77 1.21
C THR A 19 11.75 39.83 0.62
N LEU A 20 11.26 40.10 -0.60
CA LEU A 20 10.35 39.20 -1.30
C LEU A 20 10.98 37.82 -1.56
N PHE A 21 12.25 37.76 -1.95
CA PHE A 21 12.96 36.49 -2.14
C PHE A 21 13.08 35.68 -0.84
N VAL A 22 13.35 36.35 0.28
CA VAL A 22 13.36 35.70 1.60
C VAL A 22 11.99 35.09 1.91
N TRP A 23 10.90 35.84 1.68
CA TRP A 23 9.55 35.33 1.85
C TRP A 23 9.23 34.15 0.93
N LEU A 24 9.62 34.21 -0.35
CA LEU A 24 9.45 33.10 -1.29
C LEU A 24 10.22 31.86 -0.85
N PHE A 25 11.44 32.03 -0.34
CA PHE A 25 12.24 30.93 0.20
C PHE A 25 11.56 30.28 1.42
N TYR A 26 11.08 31.08 2.37
CA TYR A 26 10.34 30.56 3.53
C TYR A 26 9.04 29.87 3.11
N ALA A 27 8.29 30.47 2.19
CA ALA A 27 7.05 29.87 1.66
C ALA A 27 7.35 28.53 0.98
N GLN A 28 8.42 28.43 0.20
CA GLN A 28 8.85 27.19 -0.43
C GLN A 28 9.24 26.12 0.60
N LEU A 29 9.95 26.49 1.67
CA LEU A 29 10.36 25.57 2.73
C LEU A 29 9.13 25.02 3.47
N LEU A 30 8.20 25.89 3.86
CA LEU A 30 6.94 25.52 4.51
C LEU A 30 6.09 24.63 3.60
N TYR A 31 5.96 24.98 2.32
CA TYR A 31 5.20 24.22 1.34
C TYR A 31 5.75 22.79 1.14
N ASN A 32 7.08 22.67 1.06
CA ASN A 32 7.74 21.37 0.94
C ASN A 32 7.56 20.50 2.20
N GLY A 33 7.60 21.10 3.38
CA GLY A 33 7.29 20.42 4.65
C GLY A 33 5.84 19.93 4.68
N TYR A 34 4.91 20.81 4.33
CA TYR A 34 3.48 20.53 4.29
C TYR A 34 3.12 19.38 3.34
N ILE A 35 3.66 19.38 2.12
CA ILE A 35 3.44 18.28 1.16
C ILE A 35 4.03 16.96 1.67
N ARG A 36 5.19 16.99 2.33
CA ARG A 36 5.83 15.75 2.81
C ARG A 36 5.01 15.08 3.89
N GLN A 37 4.41 15.86 4.79
CA GLN A 37 3.59 15.34 5.89
C GLN A 37 2.25 14.77 5.43
N ARG A 38 1.63 15.36 4.38
CA ARG A 38 0.32 14.92 3.85
C ARG A 38 0.37 13.70 2.92
N ARG A 39 1.52 13.04 2.76
CA ARG A 39 1.62 11.86 1.88
C ARG A 39 1.26 10.60 2.65
N ALA A 40 0.17 9.95 2.26
CA ALA A 40 -0.10 8.58 2.70
C ALA A 40 1.05 7.65 2.30
N ARG A 41 1.50 6.79 3.21
CA ARG A 41 2.52 5.76 3.00
C ARG A 41 2.08 4.47 3.71
N LEU A 42 1.75 3.47 2.92
CA LEU A 42 1.51 2.10 3.39
C LEU A 42 2.70 1.23 2.99
N ILE A 43 3.12 0.35 3.89
CA ILE A 43 4.14 -0.65 3.63
C ILE A 43 3.51 -2.02 3.77
N ILE A 44 3.61 -2.82 2.73
CA ILE A 44 3.25 -4.24 2.75
C ILE A 44 4.56 -5.00 2.93
N ASN A 45 4.71 -5.78 3.97
CA ASN A 45 5.93 -6.52 4.26
C ASN A 45 5.61 -7.98 4.60
N ARG A 46 6.64 -8.80 4.52
CA ARG A 46 6.65 -10.12 5.12
C ARG A 46 7.26 -10.04 6.52
N GLY A 47 6.63 -10.70 7.49
CA GLY A 47 7.14 -10.91 8.85
C GLY A 47 7.43 -12.39 9.12
N GLN A 48 8.39 -12.66 10.03
CA GLN A 48 8.69 -14.00 10.56
C GLN A 48 8.89 -15.10 9.49
N GLY A 49 9.99 -15.05 8.72
CA GLY A 49 10.39 -16.17 7.85
C GLY A 49 10.70 -15.77 6.41
N LYS A 50 11.13 -16.75 5.61
CA LYS A 50 11.40 -16.60 4.17
C LYS A 50 10.45 -17.41 3.27
N ASP A 51 9.59 -18.20 3.87
CA ASP A 51 8.74 -19.16 3.18
C ASP A 51 7.29 -18.69 3.20
N ILE A 52 6.39 -19.42 2.55
CA ILE A 52 4.97 -19.04 2.48
C ILE A 52 4.25 -19.02 3.84
N ASP A 53 4.79 -19.68 4.86
CA ASP A 53 4.31 -19.61 6.25
C ASP A 53 4.52 -18.25 6.90
N SER A 54 5.31 -17.39 6.27
CA SER A 54 5.57 -16.06 6.79
C SER A 54 4.31 -15.20 6.81
N LEU A 55 4.21 -14.35 7.84
CA LEU A 55 3.06 -13.46 8.03
C LEU A 55 3.11 -12.30 7.05
N CYS A 56 1.98 -11.94 6.46
CA CYS A 56 1.85 -10.71 5.71
C CYS A 56 1.41 -9.56 6.61
N LEU A 57 2.20 -8.48 6.58
CA LEU A 57 2.03 -7.28 7.39
C LEU A 57 1.69 -6.09 6.49
N ILE A 58 0.68 -5.32 6.89
CA ILE A 58 0.38 -4.00 6.32
C ILE A 58 0.60 -2.96 7.40
N SER A 59 1.49 -2.00 7.18
CA SER A 59 1.84 -0.96 8.16
C SER A 59 1.53 0.44 7.63
N ASN A 60 0.94 1.28 8.47
CA ASN A 60 0.70 2.69 8.18
C ASN A 60 1.90 3.54 8.61
N MET A 61 2.65 4.06 7.64
CA MET A 61 3.78 4.98 7.84
C MET A 61 3.44 6.43 7.45
N SER A 62 2.16 6.77 7.42
CA SER A 62 1.65 8.12 7.19
C SER A 62 1.62 8.93 8.48
N ALA A 63 1.52 10.25 8.39
CA ALA A 63 1.49 11.11 9.56
C ALA A 63 0.20 10.99 10.40
N GLU A 64 -0.90 10.53 9.79
CA GLU A 64 -2.20 10.38 10.45
C GLU A 64 -2.75 8.97 10.22
N ALA A 65 -3.86 8.64 10.89
CA ALA A 65 -4.54 7.38 10.69
C ALA A 65 -5.06 7.23 9.25
N ILE A 66 -5.02 6.00 8.73
CA ILE A 66 -5.56 5.62 7.42
C ILE A 66 -6.64 4.58 7.64
N PHE A 67 -7.77 4.70 6.95
CA PHE A 67 -8.80 3.67 6.97
C PHE A 67 -8.54 2.65 5.86
N ILE A 68 -8.25 1.39 6.22
CA ILE A 68 -8.13 0.30 5.26
C ILE A 68 -9.53 -0.10 4.82
N GLN A 69 -9.79 -0.01 3.51
CA GLN A 69 -11.10 -0.29 2.93
C GLN A 69 -11.12 -1.63 2.21
N HIS A 70 -10.13 -1.89 1.35
CA HIS A 70 -10.00 -3.18 0.67
C HIS A 70 -8.57 -3.71 0.70
N ILE A 71 -8.42 -5.02 0.85
CA ILE A 71 -7.18 -5.78 0.75
C ILE A 71 -7.44 -6.88 -0.28
N VAL A 72 -6.90 -6.70 -1.48
CA VAL A 72 -7.07 -7.64 -2.58
C VAL A 72 -5.81 -8.44 -2.79
N VAL A 73 -5.96 -9.75 -2.81
CA VAL A 73 -4.92 -10.70 -3.20
C VAL A 73 -5.09 -11.00 -4.67
N ARG A 74 -3.99 -10.90 -5.43
CA ARG A 74 -3.92 -11.35 -6.81
C ARG A 74 -2.85 -12.41 -6.96
N ILE A 75 -3.24 -13.62 -7.36
CA ILE A 75 -2.29 -14.70 -7.68
C ILE A 75 -2.08 -14.73 -9.19
N GLU A 76 -0.83 -14.55 -9.62
CA GLU A 76 -0.44 -14.71 -11.01
C GLU A 76 -0.19 -16.19 -11.28
N THR A 77 -0.96 -16.75 -12.21
CA THR A 77 -0.89 -18.16 -12.59
C THR A 77 -0.25 -18.33 -13.98
N SER A 78 -0.07 -19.56 -14.45
CA SER A 78 0.25 -19.88 -15.85
C SER A 78 -0.86 -19.46 -16.82
N GLN A 79 -2.10 -19.35 -16.33
CA GLN A 79 -3.30 -19.01 -17.10
C GLN A 79 -3.77 -17.58 -16.75
N GLU A 80 -5.00 -17.43 -16.27
CA GLU A 80 -5.56 -16.16 -15.83
C GLU A 80 -5.20 -15.84 -14.37
N PRO A 81 -4.99 -14.56 -14.04
CA PRO A 81 -4.73 -14.15 -12.68
C PRO A 81 -5.99 -14.26 -11.83
N LEU A 82 -5.87 -14.91 -10.68
CA LEU A 82 -6.95 -15.06 -9.71
C LEU A 82 -6.96 -13.82 -8.81
N LEU A 83 -8.13 -13.27 -8.54
CA LEU A 83 -8.34 -12.08 -7.72
C LEU A 83 -9.37 -12.35 -6.64
N LEU A 84 -9.04 -12.03 -5.39
CA LEU A 84 -9.94 -12.17 -4.26
C LEU A 84 -9.79 -11.00 -3.29
N ASP A 85 -10.90 -10.45 -2.81
CA ASP A 85 -10.91 -9.54 -1.67
C ASP A 85 -10.85 -10.33 -0.36
N VAL A 86 -9.83 -10.08 0.44
CA VAL A 86 -9.60 -10.74 1.75
C VAL A 86 -9.81 -9.79 2.93
N SER A 87 -10.45 -8.64 2.69
CA SER A 87 -10.77 -7.64 3.71
C SER A 87 -11.68 -8.19 4.79
N ASP A 88 -12.65 -9.01 4.41
CA ASP A 88 -13.51 -9.71 5.35
C ASP A 88 -13.09 -11.18 5.36
N TYR A 89 -12.97 -11.75 6.54
CA TYR A 89 -12.69 -13.16 6.67
C TYR A 89 -13.48 -13.81 7.78
N GLN A 90 -13.84 -15.05 7.49
CA GLN A 90 -14.68 -15.88 8.31
C GLN A 90 -13.75 -16.86 9.03
N GLN A 91 -13.60 -16.72 10.34
CA GLN A 91 -12.81 -17.64 11.14
C GLN A 91 -13.76 -18.55 11.90
N SER A 92 -13.66 -19.87 11.68
CA SER A 92 -14.32 -20.84 12.54
C SER A 92 -13.52 -20.93 13.84
N ASN A 93 -14.14 -20.57 14.96
CA ASN A 93 -13.57 -20.85 16.27
C ASN A 93 -13.69 -22.36 16.58
N ASP A 94 -12.91 -22.82 17.56
CA ASP A 94 -12.85 -24.23 18.00
C ASP A 94 -14.23 -24.77 18.48
N ASP A 95 -15.12 -23.86 18.88
CA ASP A 95 -16.52 -24.14 19.25
C ASP A 95 -17.48 -24.25 18.06
N GLY A 96 -16.98 -24.24 16.81
CA GLY A 96 -17.80 -24.28 15.59
C GLY A 96 -18.61 -23.00 15.32
N GLN A 97 -18.45 -21.98 16.15
CA GLN A 97 -19.04 -20.67 15.92
C GLN A 97 -18.20 -19.89 14.92
N THR A 98 -18.90 -19.40 13.90
CA THR A 98 -18.27 -18.60 12.86
C THR A 98 -18.17 -17.14 13.27
N GLU A 99 -16.95 -16.67 13.53
CA GLU A 99 -16.70 -15.26 13.84
C GLU A 99 -16.34 -14.50 12.57
N TYR A 100 -17.13 -13.47 12.25
CA TYR A 100 -16.84 -12.55 11.15
C TYR A 100 -15.84 -11.52 11.64
N ARG A 101 -14.59 -11.61 11.17
CA ARG A 101 -13.56 -10.60 11.45
C ARG A 101 -13.29 -9.82 10.19
N SER A 102 -13.31 -8.51 10.33
CA SER A 102 -12.94 -7.60 9.25
C SER A 102 -11.53 -7.06 9.51
N HIS A 103 -10.69 -7.13 8.49
CA HIS A 103 -9.44 -6.41 8.38
C HIS A 103 -9.67 -4.94 7.96
N GLN A 104 -10.93 -4.54 7.70
CA GLN A 104 -11.30 -3.16 7.44
C GLN A 104 -11.31 -2.35 8.73
N GLY A 105 -10.81 -1.12 8.66
CA GLY A 105 -10.82 -0.24 9.81
C GLY A 105 -9.71 0.81 9.82
N PRO A 106 -9.75 1.71 10.82
CA PRO A 106 -8.72 2.71 11.00
C PRO A 106 -7.42 2.07 11.50
N LEU A 107 -6.34 2.31 10.77
CA LEU A 107 -4.98 1.96 11.14
C LEU A 107 -4.23 3.24 11.57
N SER A 108 -3.93 3.35 12.86
CA SER A 108 -3.19 4.47 13.45
C SER A 108 -1.83 4.68 12.77
N SER A 109 -1.29 5.91 12.84
CA SER A 109 0.08 6.17 12.39
C SER A 109 1.07 5.29 13.16
N GLY A 110 1.98 4.64 12.43
CA GLY A 110 2.92 3.66 12.97
C GLY A 110 2.30 2.28 13.26
N GLY A 111 0.97 2.14 13.17
CA GLY A 111 0.28 0.88 13.39
C GLY A 111 0.52 -0.13 12.28
N TYR A 112 0.31 -1.40 12.59
CA TYR A 112 0.34 -2.50 11.64
C TYR A 112 -0.85 -3.44 11.81
N LEU A 113 -1.18 -4.13 10.72
CA LEU A 113 -2.22 -5.14 10.63
C LEU A 113 -1.61 -6.41 10.04
N HIS A 114 -1.94 -7.55 10.61
CA HIS A 114 -1.62 -8.87 10.07
C HIS A 114 -2.82 -9.39 9.31
N ILE A 115 -2.63 -9.82 8.06
CA ILE A 115 -3.73 -10.36 7.23
C ILE A 115 -3.70 -11.89 7.09
N GLY A 116 -2.82 -12.56 7.85
CA GLY A 116 -2.55 -14.00 7.78
C GLY A 116 -1.19 -14.33 7.18
N THR A 117 -0.90 -15.63 7.04
CA THR A 117 0.29 -16.13 6.33
C THR A 117 0.08 -16.08 4.82
N PHE A 118 1.16 -16.05 4.02
CA PHE A 118 1.00 -16.12 2.57
C PHE A 118 0.36 -17.43 2.13
N GLN A 119 0.64 -18.54 2.81
CA GLN A 119 -0.03 -19.82 2.59
C GLN A 119 -1.54 -19.70 2.78
N ALA A 120 -2.01 -19.16 3.92
CA ALA A 120 -3.44 -19.01 4.17
C ALA A 120 -4.13 -18.09 3.14
N LEU A 121 -3.43 -17.07 2.64
CA LEU A 121 -3.94 -16.23 1.56
C LEU A 121 -4.05 -16.99 0.23
N ILE A 122 -3.09 -17.87 -0.08
CA ILE A 122 -3.12 -18.71 -1.28
C ILE A 122 -4.25 -19.74 -1.19
N GLU A 123 -4.39 -20.42 -0.06
CA GLU A 123 -5.47 -21.37 0.21
C GLU A 123 -6.84 -20.73 0.04
N ARG A 124 -7.08 -19.55 0.62
CA ARG A 124 -8.35 -18.84 0.47
C ARG A 124 -8.67 -18.46 -0.99
N VAL A 125 -7.66 -18.06 -1.75
CA VAL A 125 -7.85 -17.77 -3.19
C VAL A 125 -8.15 -19.06 -3.95
N ALA A 126 -7.48 -20.17 -3.63
CA ALA A 126 -7.73 -21.45 -4.27
C ALA A 126 -9.15 -21.96 -3.96
N GLU A 127 -9.58 -21.90 -2.70
CA GLU A 127 -10.94 -22.26 -2.26
C GLU A 127 -12.00 -21.44 -2.99
N ALA A 128 -11.80 -20.11 -3.12
CA ALA A 128 -12.76 -19.24 -3.79
C ALA A 128 -12.93 -19.53 -5.29
N TYR A 129 -11.93 -20.17 -5.93
CA TYR A 129 -11.93 -20.54 -7.34
C TYR A 129 -12.08 -22.06 -7.56
N ASP A 130 -12.40 -22.82 -6.50
CA ASP A 130 -12.56 -24.28 -6.51
C ASP A 130 -11.34 -25.04 -7.07
N ILE A 131 -10.14 -24.52 -6.75
CA ILE A 131 -8.87 -25.10 -7.15
C ILE A 131 -8.39 -26.03 -6.03
N GLN A 132 -8.27 -27.32 -6.34
CA GLN A 132 -7.66 -28.25 -5.40
C GLN A 132 -6.17 -27.97 -5.25
N LEU A 133 -5.72 -27.93 -4.00
CA LEU A 133 -4.32 -27.78 -3.65
C LEU A 133 -3.78 -29.11 -3.08
N ASP A 134 -2.60 -29.51 -3.53
CA ASP A 134 -1.75 -30.50 -2.86
C ASP A 134 -0.71 -29.74 -2.02
N GLY A 135 -1.05 -29.49 -0.76
CA GLY A 135 -0.35 -28.54 0.09
C GLY A 135 -0.50 -27.11 -0.43
N HIS A 136 0.59 -26.53 -0.93
CA HIS A 136 0.65 -25.16 -1.47
C HIS A 136 0.66 -25.11 -3.00
N ARG A 137 0.58 -26.27 -3.67
CA ARG A 137 0.58 -26.38 -5.14
C ARG A 137 -0.83 -26.65 -5.66
N PRO A 138 -1.28 -25.98 -6.72
CA PRO A 138 -2.50 -26.38 -7.40
C PRO A 138 -2.31 -27.74 -8.09
N THR A 139 -3.28 -28.63 -7.94
CA THR A 139 -3.26 -30.00 -8.49
C THR A 139 -3.52 -30.03 -10.00
N ALA A 140 -4.07 -28.95 -10.56
CA ALA A 140 -4.30 -28.77 -12.00
C ALA A 140 -2.99 -28.43 -12.76
N GLU A 141 -3.02 -28.34 -14.10
CA GLU A 141 -1.93 -27.78 -14.95
C GLU A 141 -1.69 -26.27 -14.74
N LEU A 142 -2.01 -25.77 -13.55
CA LEU A 142 -1.87 -24.40 -13.13
C LEU A 142 -0.54 -24.27 -12.37
N THR A 143 0.20 -23.18 -12.56
CA THR A 143 1.39 -22.90 -11.72
C THR A 143 1.29 -21.51 -11.14
N PHE A 144 1.49 -21.38 -9.83
CA PHE A 144 1.51 -20.08 -9.16
C PHE A 144 2.90 -19.46 -9.30
N LYS A 145 2.97 -18.27 -9.91
CA LYS A 145 4.24 -17.58 -10.21
C LYS A 145 4.53 -16.46 -9.22
N ALA A 146 3.50 -15.73 -8.80
CA ALA A 146 3.64 -14.59 -7.93
C ALA A 146 2.33 -14.28 -7.21
N ILE A 147 2.44 -13.69 -6.02
CA ILE A 147 1.33 -13.11 -5.28
C ILE A 147 1.52 -11.60 -5.21
N GLU A 148 0.52 -10.84 -5.65
CA GLU A 148 0.47 -9.38 -5.55
C GLU A 148 -0.61 -8.98 -4.56
N LEU A 149 -0.21 -8.21 -3.56
CA LEU A 149 -1.14 -7.61 -2.61
C LEU A 149 -1.44 -6.18 -2.99
N ARG A 150 -2.71 -5.83 -2.98
CA ARG A 150 -3.23 -4.50 -3.28
C ARG A 150 -4.06 -4.03 -2.11
N VAL A 151 -3.68 -2.90 -1.54
CA VAL A 151 -4.40 -2.28 -0.43
C VAL A 151 -5.01 -0.98 -0.93
N ILE A 152 -6.30 -0.82 -0.72
CA ILE A 152 -7.05 0.40 -1.02
C ILE A 152 -7.46 1.00 0.32
N ALA A 153 -7.09 2.25 0.52
CA ALA A 153 -7.30 2.90 1.80
C ALA A 153 -7.73 4.36 1.63
N ILE A 154 -8.49 4.87 2.60
CA ILE A 154 -8.94 6.26 2.65
C ILE A 154 -8.05 7.01 3.63
N TYR A 155 -7.48 8.13 3.21
CA TYR A 155 -6.64 8.97 4.04
C TYR A 155 -7.30 10.33 4.22
N GLY A 156 -7.58 10.74 5.46
CA GLY A 156 -8.37 11.94 5.74
C GLY A 156 -7.79 13.23 5.16
N SER A 157 -6.46 13.31 5.02
CA SER A 157 -5.80 14.46 4.41
C SER A 157 -5.62 14.35 2.88
N GLU A 158 -6.20 13.35 2.20
CA GLU A 158 -6.31 13.25 0.75
C GLU A 158 -7.77 13.08 0.28
N ASP A 159 -8.21 13.83 -0.73
CA ASP A 159 -9.61 13.77 -1.22
C ASP A 159 -9.98 12.48 -1.97
N ARG A 160 -9.04 11.54 -2.12
CA ARG A 160 -9.22 10.33 -2.95
C ARG A 160 -8.59 9.12 -2.29
N PRO A 161 -9.13 7.91 -2.56
CA PRO A 161 -8.53 6.67 -2.10
C PRO A 161 -7.09 6.54 -2.57
N VAL A 162 -6.26 6.04 -1.67
CA VAL A 162 -4.85 5.75 -1.88
C VAL A 162 -4.71 4.25 -2.10
N GLY A 163 -4.05 3.88 -3.20
CA GLY A 163 -3.65 2.50 -3.43
C GLY A 163 -2.22 2.24 -2.98
N ALA A 164 -1.95 1.05 -2.50
CA ALA A 164 -0.60 0.50 -2.34
C ALA A 164 -0.57 -0.89 -2.95
N ARG A 165 0.53 -1.24 -3.63
CA ARG A 165 0.73 -2.60 -4.12
C ARG A 165 2.12 -3.11 -3.81
N ARG A 166 2.23 -4.40 -3.57
CA ARG A 166 3.51 -5.10 -3.50
C ARG A 166 3.39 -6.49 -4.07
N ARG A 167 4.37 -6.86 -4.90
CA ARG A 167 4.46 -8.17 -5.53
C ARG A 167 5.54 -9.00 -4.87
N PHE A 168 5.23 -10.27 -4.67
CA PHE A 168 6.12 -11.29 -4.17
C PHE A 168 6.16 -12.44 -5.18
N LEU A 169 7.36 -12.91 -5.52
CA LEU A 169 7.58 -14.08 -6.36
C LEU A 169 7.47 -15.32 -5.49
N LEU A 170 6.83 -16.35 -6.04
CA LEU A 170 6.77 -17.68 -5.46
C LEU A 170 7.80 -18.52 -6.19
N ASP A 171 8.74 -19.10 -5.44
CA ASP A 171 9.76 -19.99 -5.98
C ASP A 171 9.60 -21.35 -5.31
N ASP A 172 9.29 -22.34 -6.13
CA ASP A 172 8.80 -23.63 -5.70
C ASP A 172 9.87 -24.70 -5.99
N ASP A 173 10.64 -25.06 -4.97
CA ASP A 173 11.84 -25.92 -5.08
C ASP A 173 11.56 -27.39 -4.69
N GLY A 174 10.34 -27.90 -4.92
CA GLY A 174 10.01 -29.29 -4.57
C GLY A 174 9.32 -29.42 -3.21
N ASP A 175 10.12 -29.25 -2.15
CA ASP A 175 9.72 -29.52 -0.74
C ASP A 175 9.29 -28.26 0.01
N ALA A 176 9.71 -27.07 -0.45
CA ALA A 176 9.42 -25.80 0.18
C ALA A 176 9.08 -24.73 -0.87
N CYS A 177 8.05 -23.95 -0.59
CA CYS A 177 7.73 -22.77 -1.38
C CYS A 177 8.32 -21.54 -0.69
N SER A 178 9.38 -21.00 -1.28
CA SER A 178 9.98 -19.75 -0.81
C SER A 178 9.24 -18.57 -1.43
N ILE A 179 9.09 -17.50 -0.66
CA ILE A 179 8.50 -16.26 -1.14
C ILE A 179 9.58 -15.19 -1.18
N THR A 180 9.64 -14.36 -2.23
CA THR A 180 10.66 -13.29 -2.29
C THR A 180 10.03 -12.01 -2.80
N PRO A 181 10.23 -10.85 -2.15
CA PRO A 181 9.71 -9.59 -2.66
C PRO A 181 10.32 -9.29 -4.03
N ALA A 182 9.46 -9.10 -5.05
CA ALA A 182 9.90 -8.72 -6.40
C ALA A 182 10.51 -7.30 -6.43
N GLN A 183 10.17 -6.48 -5.42
CA GLN A 183 10.57 -5.09 -5.29
C GLN A 183 10.98 -4.80 -3.85
N ILE A 184 11.99 -3.95 -3.69
CA ILE A 184 12.49 -3.49 -2.37
C ILE A 184 11.37 -2.77 -1.60
N ASP A 185 10.61 -1.93 -2.30
CA ASP A 185 9.58 -1.08 -1.69
C ASP A 185 8.16 -1.45 -2.13
N THR A 186 7.21 -1.08 -1.27
CA THR A 186 5.78 -1.08 -1.63
C THR A 186 5.51 0.07 -2.58
N GLN A 187 4.95 -0.23 -3.75
CA GLN A 187 4.61 0.80 -4.72
C GLN A 187 3.34 1.53 -4.27
N ARG A 188 3.50 2.82 -4.00
CA ARG A 188 2.39 3.72 -3.75
C ARG A 188 1.73 4.18 -5.05
N LEU A 189 0.42 4.02 -5.13
CA LEU A 189 -0.42 4.35 -6.28
C LEU A 189 -1.11 5.70 -6.05
N ALA A 190 -0.34 6.78 -6.25
CA ALA A 190 -0.80 8.15 -5.97
C ALA A 190 -0.93 9.04 -7.23
N SER A 191 -0.39 8.62 -8.39
CA SER A 191 -0.42 9.43 -9.60
C SER A 191 -1.83 9.52 -10.21
N ARG A 192 -2.06 10.46 -11.14
CA ARG A 192 -3.37 10.58 -11.82
C ARG A 192 -3.77 9.31 -12.57
N ARG A 193 -2.81 8.56 -13.12
CA ARG A 193 -3.06 7.27 -13.80
C ARG A 193 -3.36 6.18 -12.77
N ASP A 194 -2.58 6.11 -11.71
CA ASP A 194 -2.79 5.14 -10.63
C ASP A 194 -4.15 5.32 -9.97
N ARG A 195 -4.63 6.56 -9.81
CA ARG A 195 -5.97 6.85 -9.30
C ARG A 195 -7.08 6.30 -10.19
N ARG A 196 -6.89 6.21 -11.50
CA ARG A 196 -7.86 5.56 -12.40
C ARG A 196 -7.81 4.05 -12.21
N LEU A 197 -6.61 3.49 -12.04
CA LEU A 197 -6.41 2.06 -11.77
C LEU A 197 -7.07 1.64 -10.45
N VAL A 198 -6.85 2.38 -9.36
CA VAL A 198 -7.49 2.12 -8.06
C VAL A 198 -9.01 2.22 -8.15
N LYS A 199 -9.54 3.17 -8.94
CA LYS A 199 -10.98 3.25 -9.23
C LYS A 199 -11.50 2.06 -10.03
N GLN A 200 -10.73 1.54 -10.99
CA GLN A 200 -11.08 0.32 -11.71
C GLN A 200 -11.08 -0.88 -10.78
N TRP A 201 -10.12 -0.97 -9.84
CA TRP A 201 -10.11 -2.03 -8.84
C TRP A 201 -11.36 -1.99 -7.98
N MET A 202 -11.72 -0.83 -7.41
CA MET A 202 -12.94 -0.70 -6.60
C MET A 202 -14.19 -1.14 -7.36
N ARG A 203 -14.33 -0.78 -8.65
CA ARG A 203 -15.47 -1.19 -9.47
C ARG A 203 -15.54 -2.69 -9.79
N ASN A 204 -14.42 -3.39 -9.73
CA ASN A 204 -14.37 -4.84 -9.98
C ASN A 204 -14.63 -5.64 -8.69
N LEU A 205 -14.70 -4.96 -7.53
CA LEU A 205 -14.96 -5.56 -6.22
C LEU A 205 -16.42 -5.36 -5.78
N GLU A 206 -17.16 -4.45 -6.43
CA GLU A 206 -18.62 -4.24 -6.30
C GLU A 206 -19.38 -5.18 -7.23
#